data_AF-A0A840FF02-F1
#
_entry.id   AF-A0A840FF02-F1
#
_cell.length_a   1.000
_cell.length_b   1.000
_cell.length_c   1.000
_cell.angle_alpha   90.00
_cell.angle_beta   90.00
_cell.angle_gamma   90.00
#
_symmetry.space_group_name_H-M   'P 1'
#
loop_
_entity.id
_entity.type
_entity.pdbx_description
1 polymer ?
#
loop_
_entity_poly.entity_id
_entity_poly.type
_entity_poly.pdbx_seq_one_letter_code
_entity_poly.pdbx_strand_id
1 'polypeptide(L)'
;MKSKPVRFALNAFLAVTAGSAFAGTITCVPAPGGTGPAPWIRKIAIDEHSRTVNMDIVRHRTKDTDTMGKMRAELLGMEETQGGEPAYVFNAIPAAGDEATNLFRLFKAGEWRLISAGVVFIGKVPTLRAIEPGRVFDCKRSDLG
;
A
#
# COMPACT_ATOMS: atom_id res chain seq x y z
N MET A 1 29.13 -59.20 3.33
CA MET A 1 28.46 -58.67 4.55
C MET A 1 27.61 -57.47 4.13
N LYS A 2 26.30 -57.50 4.38
CA LYS A 2 25.31 -56.48 3.97
C LYS A 2 25.31 -55.31 4.96
N SER A 3 25.58 -54.09 4.52
CA SER A 3 25.37 -52.87 5.34
C SER A 3 23.92 -52.38 5.17
N LYS A 4 23.24 -52.11 6.28
CA LYS A 4 21.88 -51.60 6.33
C LYS A 4 21.89 -50.06 6.32
N PRO A 5 20.92 -49.39 5.68
CA PRO A 5 20.81 -47.94 5.75
C PRO A 5 20.16 -47.51 7.07
N VAL A 6 20.86 -46.65 7.82
CA VAL A 6 20.34 -46.01 9.03
C VAL A 6 19.47 -44.82 8.61
N ARG A 7 18.18 -44.88 8.96
CA ARG A 7 17.24 -43.75 8.87
C ARG A 7 17.45 -42.85 10.08
N PHE A 8 17.73 -41.57 9.85
CA PHE A 8 17.48 -40.53 10.85
C PHE A 8 16.48 -39.52 10.27
N ALA A 9 15.27 -39.58 10.80
CA ALA A 9 14.29 -38.53 10.70
C ALA A 9 14.83 -37.31 11.45
N LEU A 10 14.86 -36.15 10.80
CA LEU A 10 14.90 -34.87 11.50
C LEU A 10 13.62 -34.13 11.14
N ASN A 11 12.69 -34.20 12.09
CA ASN A 11 11.41 -33.52 12.09
C ASN A 11 11.61 -32.01 12.07
N ALA A 12 10.78 -31.36 11.23
CA ALA A 12 10.04 -30.13 11.50
C ALA A 12 10.61 -29.18 12.57
N PHE A 13 11.38 -28.19 12.10
CA PHE A 13 11.51 -26.85 12.68
C PHE A 13 11.49 -25.93 11.45
N LEU A 14 10.54 -25.01 11.25
CA LEU A 14 10.12 -23.96 12.15
C LEU A 14 8.66 -23.59 11.92
N ALA A 15 8.00 -23.33 13.04
CA ALA A 15 6.64 -22.85 13.16
C ALA A 15 6.44 -21.54 12.38
N VAL A 16 5.36 -21.53 11.59
CA VAL A 16 4.37 -20.45 11.50
C VAL A 16 4.80 -19.15 12.17
N THR A 17 5.33 -18.21 11.40
CA THR A 17 5.24 -16.79 11.76
C THR A 17 3.79 -16.36 11.53
N ALA A 18 2.93 -16.70 12.48
CA ALA A 18 1.69 -15.95 12.71
C ALA A 18 2.11 -14.60 13.33
N GLY A 19 2.73 -13.76 12.51
CA GLY A 19 2.97 -12.36 12.83
C GLY A 19 1.60 -11.70 12.91
N SER A 20 1.30 -11.15 14.09
CA SER A 20 0.09 -10.42 14.46
C SER A 20 -0.78 -9.99 13.28
N ALA A 21 -1.86 -10.73 13.03
CA ALA A 21 -2.97 -10.26 12.22
C ALA A 21 -3.67 -9.14 12.99
N PHE A 22 -3.05 -7.95 13.00
CA PHE A 22 -3.81 -6.74 13.22
C PHE A 22 -4.77 -6.68 12.03
N ALA A 23 -6.04 -6.98 12.27
CA ALA A 23 -7.12 -6.68 11.35
C ALA A 23 -7.57 -5.26 11.66
N GLY A 24 -6.69 -4.29 11.43
CA GLY A 24 -6.92 -2.88 11.68
C GLY A 24 -7.46 -2.17 10.45
N THR A 25 -8.17 -1.08 10.69
CA THR A 25 -8.41 -0.09 9.63
C THR A 25 -7.49 1.10 9.86
N ILE A 26 -6.79 1.54 8.83
CA ILE A 26 -6.00 2.78 8.87
C ILE A 26 -6.67 3.81 7.98
N THR A 27 -6.84 5.02 8.51
CA THR A 27 -7.32 6.16 7.74
C THR A 27 -6.28 7.25 7.75
N CYS A 28 -5.90 7.71 6.57
CA CYS A 28 -4.91 8.75 6.37
C CYS A 28 -5.51 9.93 5.62
N VAL A 29 -5.21 11.14 6.07
CA VAL A 29 -5.52 12.40 5.37
C VAL A 29 -4.23 13.20 5.15
N PRO A 30 -4.12 14.02 4.09
CA PRO A 30 -2.94 14.85 3.88
C PRO A 30 -2.69 15.74 5.10
N ALA A 31 -1.44 15.77 5.58
CA ALA A 31 -1.08 16.61 6.73
C ALA A 31 -1.19 18.11 6.36
N PRO A 32 -1.59 18.99 7.30
CA PRO A 32 -1.63 20.43 7.09
C PRO A 32 -0.25 20.95 6.67
N GLY A 33 -0.20 21.74 5.60
CA GLY A 33 1.07 22.29 5.09
C GLY A 33 1.95 21.28 4.33
N GLY A 34 1.47 20.05 4.10
CA GLY A 34 2.14 19.06 3.26
C GLY A 34 2.20 19.51 1.79
N THR A 35 3.27 20.21 1.43
CA THR A 35 3.65 20.44 0.04
C THR A 35 4.36 19.19 -0.47
N GLY A 36 3.89 18.66 -1.59
CA GLY A 36 4.44 17.43 -2.16
C GLY A 36 3.63 16.98 -3.37
N PRO A 37 4.13 16.00 -4.13
CA PRO A 37 3.38 15.42 -5.24
C PRO A 37 2.16 14.63 -4.74
N ALA A 38 1.29 14.23 -5.65
CA ALA A 38 -0.07 13.76 -5.38
C ALA A 38 -1.02 14.75 -4.64
N PRO A 39 -1.13 16.05 -5.04
CA PRO A 39 -2.14 16.98 -4.49
C PRO A 39 -3.58 16.52 -4.65
N TRP A 40 -3.78 15.55 -5.53
CA TRP A 40 -5.05 14.98 -5.87
C TRP A 40 -5.56 13.97 -4.83
N ILE A 41 -4.73 13.37 -3.97
CA ILE A 41 -5.21 12.43 -2.94
C ILE A 41 -5.69 13.21 -1.71
N ARG A 42 -6.94 12.98 -1.28
CA ARG A 42 -7.58 13.63 -0.13
C ARG A 42 -7.78 12.71 1.07
N LYS A 43 -7.91 11.41 0.84
CA LYS A 43 -8.05 10.41 1.89
C LYS A 43 -7.59 9.05 1.40
N ILE A 44 -7.00 8.26 2.28
CA ILE A 44 -6.73 6.84 2.08
C ILE A 44 -7.35 6.09 3.26
N ALA A 45 -8.10 5.04 2.97
CA ALA A 45 -8.61 4.11 3.97
C ALA A 45 -8.18 2.69 3.58
N ILE A 46 -7.33 2.06 4.39
CA ILE A 46 -6.90 0.67 4.20
C ILE A 46 -7.65 -0.19 5.20
N ASP A 47 -8.25 -1.25 4.70
CA ASP A 47 -8.80 -2.34 5.49
C ASP A 47 -7.88 -3.54 5.28
N GLU A 48 -7.13 -3.89 6.33
CA GLU A 48 -6.16 -4.98 6.31
C GLU A 48 -6.84 -6.34 6.18
N HIS A 49 -8.06 -6.48 6.73
CA HIS A 49 -8.81 -7.72 6.69
C HIS A 49 -9.34 -8.03 5.29
N SER A 50 -9.98 -7.04 4.66
CA SER A 50 -10.48 -7.21 3.28
C SER A 50 -9.40 -7.01 2.21
N ARG A 51 -8.19 -6.59 2.61
CA ARG A 51 -7.08 -6.23 1.70
C ARG A 51 -7.49 -5.17 0.67
N THR A 52 -8.38 -4.27 1.06
CA THR A 52 -8.87 -3.21 0.18
C THR A 52 -8.34 -1.85 0.60
N VAL A 53 -8.13 -0.99 -0.38
CA VAL A 53 -7.76 0.41 -0.18
C VAL A 53 -8.76 1.28 -0.92
N ASN A 54 -9.42 2.17 -0.19
CA ASN A 54 -10.33 3.15 -0.76
C ASN A 54 -9.71 4.54 -0.65
N MET A 55 -9.70 5.27 -1.76
CA MET A 55 -9.09 6.59 -1.85
C MET A 55 -10.09 7.63 -2.33
N ASP A 56 -10.14 8.76 -1.65
CA ASP A 56 -10.82 9.96 -2.15
C ASP A 56 -9.81 10.82 -2.88
N ILE A 57 -10.16 11.19 -4.11
CA ILE A 57 -9.24 11.80 -5.07
C ILE A 57 -9.86 13.02 -5.73
N VAL A 58 -9.04 13.93 -6.22
CA VAL A 58 -9.43 15.02 -7.14
C VAL A 58 -9.19 14.51 -8.55
N ARG A 59 -10.27 14.29 -9.32
CA ARG A 59 -10.17 13.84 -10.71
C ARG A 59 -9.83 14.98 -11.67
N HIS A 60 -10.44 16.13 -11.43
CA HIS A 60 -10.25 17.31 -12.24
C HIS A 60 -10.17 18.53 -11.33
N ARG A 61 -9.26 19.45 -11.62
CA ARG A 61 -9.16 20.73 -10.95
C ARG A 61 -9.40 21.83 -11.97
N THR A 62 -10.42 22.63 -11.74
CA THR A 62 -10.64 23.89 -12.47
C THR A 62 -10.17 25.06 -11.61
N LYS A 63 -10.18 26.28 -12.16
CA LYS A 63 -9.85 27.49 -11.41
C LYS A 63 -10.75 27.68 -10.19
N ASP A 64 -12.02 27.28 -10.30
CA ASP A 64 -13.05 27.61 -9.32
C ASP A 64 -13.49 26.39 -8.49
N THR A 65 -13.26 25.17 -8.97
CA THR A 65 -13.73 23.93 -8.30
C THR A 65 -12.81 22.73 -8.51
N ASP A 66 -12.69 21.91 -7.45
CA ASP A 66 -12.11 20.57 -7.50
C ASP A 66 -13.25 19.54 -7.68
N THR A 67 -13.20 18.74 -8.74
CA THR A 67 -14.11 17.60 -8.93
C THR A 67 -13.57 16.39 -8.19
N MET A 68 -14.27 16.01 -7.13
CA MET A 68 -13.96 14.84 -6.31
C MET A 68 -14.33 13.54 -7.03
N GLY A 69 -13.59 12.49 -6.75
CA GLY A 69 -13.87 11.13 -7.20
C GLY A 69 -13.34 10.11 -6.21
N LYS A 70 -13.70 8.85 -6.47
CA LYS A 70 -13.19 7.70 -5.72
C LYS A 70 -12.28 6.87 -6.60
N MET A 71 -11.25 6.31 -5.99
CA MET A 71 -10.34 5.33 -6.56
C MET A 71 -10.29 4.14 -5.61
N ARG A 72 -10.32 2.93 -6.18
CA ARG A 72 -10.06 1.70 -5.44
C ARG A 72 -8.65 1.24 -5.74
N ALA A 73 -8.01 0.67 -4.73
CA ALA A 73 -6.72 0.04 -4.82
C ALA A 73 -6.76 -1.30 -4.07
N GLU A 74 -5.89 -2.20 -4.47
CA GLU A 74 -5.70 -3.50 -3.84
C GLU A 74 -4.48 -3.45 -2.92
N LEU A 75 -4.62 -3.93 -1.68
CA LEU A 75 -3.50 -4.06 -0.76
C LEU A 75 -2.65 -5.28 -1.14
N LEU A 76 -1.51 -5.02 -1.77
CA LEU A 76 -0.59 -6.05 -2.27
C LEU A 76 0.22 -6.68 -1.14
N GLY A 77 0.58 -5.90 -0.12
CA GLY A 77 1.35 -6.41 1.01
C GLY A 77 1.48 -5.43 2.16
N MET A 78 1.84 -5.99 3.31
CA MET A 78 2.22 -5.28 4.52
C MET A 78 3.63 -5.76 4.87
N GLU A 79 4.59 -4.85 4.84
CA GLU A 79 5.98 -5.12 5.22
C GLU A 79 6.16 -4.70 6.68
N GLU A 80 6.53 -5.66 7.54
CA GLU A 80 6.88 -5.36 8.92
C GLU A 80 8.14 -4.50 8.95
N THR A 81 8.07 -3.37 9.65
CA THR A 81 9.24 -2.52 9.87
C THR A 81 9.75 -2.71 11.29
N GLN A 82 11.06 -2.49 11.48
CA GLN A 82 11.71 -2.59 12.80
C GLN A 82 11.10 -1.63 13.84
N GLY A 83 10.31 -0.63 13.41
CA GLY A 83 9.62 0.34 14.28
C GLY A 83 8.21 -0.07 14.72
N GLY A 84 7.75 -1.28 14.39
CA GLY A 84 6.44 -1.81 14.81
C GLY A 84 5.23 -1.33 14.00
N GLU A 85 5.42 -0.33 13.12
CA GLU A 85 4.39 0.16 12.21
C GLU A 85 4.59 -0.45 10.82
N PRO A 86 3.58 -1.08 10.21
CA PRO A 86 3.75 -1.72 8.91
C PRO A 86 3.89 -0.68 7.78
N ALA A 87 4.62 -1.05 6.73
CA ALA A 87 4.58 -0.35 5.46
C ALA A 87 3.56 -1.03 4.53
N TYR A 88 2.60 -0.26 4.02
CA TYR A 88 1.56 -0.73 3.12
C TYR A 88 1.96 -0.51 1.68
N VAL A 89 1.88 -1.56 0.87
CA VAL A 89 2.07 -1.49 -0.58
C VAL A 89 0.75 -1.80 -1.25
N PHE A 90 0.26 -0.87 -2.07
CA PHE A 90 -1.03 -1.03 -2.74
C PHE A 90 -1.00 -0.50 -4.18
N ASN A 91 -1.82 -1.11 -5.03
CA ASN A 91 -1.91 -0.80 -6.45
C ASN A 91 -3.28 -0.23 -6.77
N ALA A 92 -3.34 0.93 -7.42
CA ALA A 92 -4.59 1.43 -7.98
C ALA A 92 -5.19 0.41 -8.95
N ILE A 93 -6.50 0.28 -8.90
CA ILE A 93 -7.26 -0.46 -9.90
C ILE A 93 -7.57 0.54 -11.01
N PRO A 94 -6.91 0.45 -12.18
CA PRO A 94 -7.17 1.36 -13.30
C PRO A 94 -8.63 1.24 -13.76
N ALA A 95 -9.20 2.32 -14.27
CA ALA A 95 -10.52 2.23 -14.91
C ALA A 95 -10.39 1.44 -16.23
N ALA A 96 -11.49 0.87 -16.71
CA ALA A 96 -11.49 0.17 -17.98
C ALA A 96 -11.03 1.11 -19.12
N GLY A 97 -9.95 0.75 -19.80
CA GLY A 97 -9.35 1.55 -20.87
C GLY A 97 -8.16 2.42 -20.45
N ASP A 98 -7.84 2.49 -19.16
CA ASP A 98 -6.63 3.19 -18.70
C ASP A 98 -5.38 2.32 -18.91
N GLU A 99 -4.41 2.85 -19.65
CA GLU A 99 -3.09 2.21 -19.82
C GLU A 99 -2.10 2.55 -18.70
N ALA A 100 -2.54 3.36 -17.73
CA ALA A 100 -1.73 3.85 -16.61
C ALA A 100 -2.33 3.41 -15.28
N THR A 101 -1.48 2.98 -14.35
CA THR A 101 -1.82 2.76 -12.95
C THR A 101 -0.82 3.44 -12.02
N ASN A 102 -1.15 3.55 -10.74
CA ASN A 102 -0.24 4.04 -9.71
C ASN A 102 -0.01 2.95 -8.66
N LEU A 103 1.26 2.70 -8.37
CA LEU A 103 1.69 1.94 -7.21
C LEU A 103 1.97 2.90 -6.06
N PHE A 104 1.61 2.51 -4.86
CA PHE A 104 1.77 3.32 -3.66
C PHE A 104 2.50 2.55 -2.57
N ARG A 105 3.33 3.28 -1.82
CA ARG A 105 3.91 2.80 -0.57
C ARG A 105 3.64 3.82 0.53
N LEU A 106 2.87 3.42 1.53
CA LEU A 106 2.59 4.20 2.74
C LEU A 106 3.40 3.61 3.90
N PHE A 107 4.23 4.42 4.55
CA PHE A 107 5.10 3.94 5.63
C PHE A 107 5.36 5.05 6.64
N LYS A 108 5.76 4.68 7.86
CA LYS A 108 6.09 5.62 8.93
C LYS A 108 7.61 5.74 9.08
N ALA A 109 8.13 6.96 8.97
CA ALA A 109 9.54 7.28 9.18
C ALA A 109 9.64 8.62 9.93
N GLY A 110 9.28 8.60 11.22
CA GLY A 110 8.89 9.79 11.97
C GLY A 110 7.43 10.14 11.67
N GLU A 111 7.19 10.71 10.50
CA GLU A 111 5.84 10.99 9.97
C GLU A 111 5.39 9.88 9.00
N TRP A 112 4.07 9.77 8.78
CA TRP A 112 3.56 8.90 7.72
C TRP A 112 3.82 9.52 6.36
N ARG A 113 4.42 8.75 5.46
CA ARG A 113 4.79 9.18 4.12
C ARG A 113 4.20 8.25 3.07
N LEU A 114 3.60 8.85 2.06
CA LEU A 114 3.11 8.18 0.87
C LEU A 114 4.02 8.50 -0.31
N ILE A 115 4.67 7.48 -0.87
CA ILE A 115 5.36 7.57 -2.16
C ILE A 115 4.44 6.96 -3.21
N SER A 116 4.40 7.56 -4.40
CA SER A 116 3.66 7.01 -5.54
C SER A 116 4.60 6.77 -6.73
N ALA A 117 4.29 5.76 -7.53
CA ALA A 117 4.96 5.47 -8.78
C ALA A 117 3.92 5.27 -9.88
N GLY A 118 3.93 6.14 -10.87
CA GLY A 118 3.11 6.01 -12.07
C GLY A 118 3.70 4.95 -12.99
N VAL A 119 2.91 3.95 -13.35
CA VAL A 119 3.29 2.85 -14.25
C VAL A 119 2.39 2.88 -15.46
N VAL A 120 2.95 2.75 -16.66
CA VAL A 120 2.20 2.62 -17.92
C VAL A 120 2.51 1.29 -18.59
N PHE A 121 1.54 0.70 -19.29
CA PHE A 121 1.74 -0.56 -20.00
C PHE A 121 1.97 -0.31 -21.49
N ILE A 122 3.22 -0.45 -21.94
CA ILE A 122 3.58 -0.33 -23.36
C ILE A 122 3.72 -1.73 -23.92
N GLY A 123 2.79 -2.14 -24.79
CA GLY A 123 2.83 -3.49 -25.37
C GLY A 123 2.79 -4.61 -24.31
N LYS A 124 2.00 -4.43 -23.23
CA LYS A 124 1.91 -5.31 -22.05
C LYS A 124 3.14 -5.33 -21.14
N VAL A 125 4.14 -4.49 -21.39
CA VAL A 125 5.31 -4.35 -20.51
C VAL A 125 5.10 -3.16 -19.57
N PRO A 126 5.13 -3.36 -18.24
CA PRO A 126 5.03 -2.25 -17.29
C PRO A 126 6.29 -1.39 -17.37
N THR A 127 6.10 -0.12 -17.68
CA THR A 127 7.15 0.90 -17.76
C THR A 127 6.91 1.94 -16.69
N LEU A 128 7.93 2.21 -15.88
CA LEU A 128 7.88 3.27 -14.89
C LEU A 128 7.86 4.64 -15.60
N ARG A 129 6.81 5.42 -15.35
CA ARG A 129 6.63 6.75 -15.94
C ARG A 129 7.17 7.85 -15.03
N ALA A 130 6.87 7.78 -13.74
CA ALA A 130 7.26 8.79 -12.77
C ALA A 130 7.33 8.18 -11.36
N ILE A 131 8.22 8.70 -10.53
CA ILE A 131 8.20 8.49 -9.09
C ILE A 131 7.92 9.85 -8.46
N GLU A 132 6.83 9.90 -7.71
CA GLU A 132 6.45 11.07 -6.94
C GLU A 132 7.11 11.00 -5.55
N PRO A 133 7.96 11.98 -5.18
CA PRO A 133 8.55 12.00 -3.85
C PRO A 133 7.50 12.00 -2.72
N GLY A 134 7.90 11.49 -1.56
CA GLY A 134 6.99 11.21 -0.45
C GLY A 134 6.20 12.43 0.03
N ARG A 135 4.88 12.29 0.16
CA ARG A 135 3.97 13.26 0.79
C ARG A 135 3.64 12.83 2.22
N VAL A 136 3.54 13.79 3.12
CA VAL A 136 3.16 13.53 4.53
C VAL A 136 1.65 13.39 4.69
N PHE A 137 1.24 12.39 5.45
CA PHE A 137 -0.14 12.13 5.84
C PHE A 137 -0.27 12.04 7.37
N ASP A 138 -1.44 12.39 7.89
CA ASP A 138 -1.84 12.08 9.24
C ASP A 138 -2.68 10.81 9.21
N CYS A 139 -2.10 9.70 9.68
CA CYS A 139 -2.77 8.41 9.73
C CYS A 139 -3.21 8.06 11.15
N LYS A 140 -4.45 7.56 11.28
CA LYS A 140 -5.00 7.00 12.50
C LYS A 140 -5.37 5.54 12.26
N ARG A 141 -4.91 4.69 13.16
CA ARG A 141 -5.32 3.28 13.22
C ARG A 141 -6.54 3.18 14.12
N SER A 142 -7.56 2.46 13.67
CA SER A 142 -8.62 1.96 14.52
C SER A 142 -8.48 0.44 14.53
N ASP A 143 -8.24 -0.11 15.70
CA ASP A 143 -8.45 -1.54 15.91
C ASP A 143 -9.96 -1.79 15.85
N LEU A 144 -10.37 -2.91 15.28
CA LEU A 144 -11.74 -3.38 15.42
C LEU A 144 -11.96 -3.61 16.93
N GLY A 145 -12.74 -2.73 17.55
CA GLY A 145 -13.13 -2.83 18.96
C GLY A 145 -14.13 -3.95 19.21
#